data_AF-A0A940WQ02-F1
#
_entry.id   AF-A0A940WQ02-F1
#
_cell.length_a   1.000
_cell.length_b   1.000
_cell.length_c   1.000
_cell.angle_alpha   90.00
_cell.angle_beta   90.00
_cell.angle_gamma   90.00
#
_symmetry.space_group_name_H-M   'P 1'
#
loop_
_entity.id
_entity.type
_entity.pdbx_description
1 polymer ?
#
loop_
_entity_poly.entity_id
_entity_poly.type
_entity_poly.pdbx_seq_one_letter_code
_entity_poly.pdbx_strand_id
1 'polypeptide(L)'
;MDAAEQLTGWFAGRLPEEWFTGRPRIVTDREEITVIGTLPALTVAEGLPDVEREAALEGYVERFREETRERRIDIAREAEHRFRRKVSWGVVAGDRTLMFTTVSVPVMTRLRQPERQVLDTLVAAGVARSRSDALAWCVRLVGRHTDTWLADLRDALQHVDRVRAEGPGLGG
;
A
#
# COMPACT_ATOMS: atom_id res chain seq x y z
N MET A 1 0.21 23.62 -2.51
CA MET A 1 -0.12 22.31 -3.12
C MET A 1 0.53 21.28 -2.23
N ASP A 2 -0.29 20.46 -1.58
CA ASP A 2 0.19 19.43 -0.67
C ASP A 2 1.13 18.47 -1.42
N ALA A 3 2.17 17.95 -0.76
CA ALA A 3 3.09 16.98 -1.34
C ALA A 3 2.32 15.74 -1.86
N ALA A 4 1.23 15.36 -1.19
CA ALA A 4 0.33 14.31 -1.63
C ALA A 4 -0.44 14.67 -2.92
N GLU A 5 -0.92 15.92 -3.04
CA GLU A 5 -1.61 16.41 -4.24
C GLU A 5 -0.66 16.48 -5.45
N GLN A 6 0.57 16.95 -5.24
CA GLN A 6 1.58 17.01 -6.30
C GLN A 6 1.90 15.61 -6.84
N LEU A 7 2.04 14.64 -5.93
CA LEU A 7 2.35 13.26 -6.27
C LEU A 7 1.17 12.60 -6.99
N THR A 8 -0.06 12.83 -6.52
CA THR A 8 -1.29 12.40 -7.21
C THR A 8 -1.39 12.96 -8.62
N GLY A 9 -1.16 14.27 -8.81
CA GLY A 9 -1.16 14.91 -10.12
C GLY A 9 -0.06 14.38 -11.05
N TRP A 10 1.12 14.07 -10.49
CA TRP A 10 2.24 13.53 -11.27
C TRP A 10 1.93 12.14 -11.84
N PHE A 11 1.31 11.26 -11.05
CA PHE A 11 0.88 9.94 -11.51
C PHE A 11 -0.30 10.04 -12.49
N ALA A 12 -1.27 10.92 -12.23
CA ALA A 12 -2.41 11.12 -13.13
C ALA A 12 -1.97 11.49 -14.56
N GLY A 13 -0.90 12.27 -14.72
CA GLY A 13 -0.37 12.63 -16.04
C GLY A 13 0.46 11.54 -16.75
N ARG A 14 0.72 10.39 -16.10
CA ARG A 14 1.58 9.31 -16.64
C ARG A 14 0.87 7.97 -16.79
N LEU A 15 -0.18 7.76 -16.02
CA LEU A 15 -0.99 6.55 -16.10
C LEU A 15 -1.90 6.61 -17.32
N PRO A 16 -1.92 5.57 -18.16
CA PRO A 16 -2.88 5.46 -19.24
C PRO A 16 -4.32 5.49 -18.70
N GLU A 17 -5.20 6.23 -19.38
CA GLU A 17 -6.59 6.46 -18.94
C GLU A 17 -7.42 5.16 -18.91
N GLU A 18 -7.06 4.20 -19.75
CA GLU A 18 -7.75 2.93 -19.91
C GLU A 18 -7.45 1.91 -18.80
N TRP A 19 -6.45 2.16 -17.94
CA TRP A 19 -6.07 1.20 -16.91
C TRP A 19 -7.08 1.10 -15.78
N PHE A 20 -7.64 2.24 -15.36
CA PHE A 20 -8.41 2.32 -14.13
C PHE A 20 -9.72 3.10 -14.31
N THR A 21 -10.70 2.73 -13.50
CA THR A 21 -11.92 3.50 -13.31
C THR A 21 -11.65 4.62 -12.30
N GLY A 22 -11.47 5.84 -12.82
CA GLY A 22 -11.21 7.03 -12.01
C GLY A 22 -9.76 7.18 -11.57
N ARG A 23 -9.54 8.03 -10.55
CA ARG A 23 -8.19 8.34 -10.06
C ARG A 23 -7.68 7.19 -9.19
N PRO A 24 -6.42 6.74 -9.37
CA PRO A 24 -5.81 5.78 -8.47
C PRO A 24 -5.66 6.39 -7.07
N ARG A 25 -5.79 5.54 -6.05
CA ARG A 25 -5.41 5.87 -4.69
C ARG A 25 -3.89 5.80 -4.59
N ILE A 26 -3.27 6.89 -4.15
CA ILE A 26 -1.84 6.94 -3.88
C ILE A 26 -1.62 7.01 -2.37
N VAL A 27 -0.83 6.07 -1.84
CA VAL A 27 -0.39 6.05 -0.45
C VAL A 27 1.11 6.25 -0.43
N THR A 28 1.62 7.01 0.54
CA THR A 28 3.07 7.18 0.66
C THR A 28 3.49 7.20 2.13
N ASP A 29 4.64 6.60 2.39
CA ASP A 29 5.39 6.79 3.62
C ASP A 29 6.81 7.29 3.30
N ARG A 30 7.75 7.09 4.23
CA ARG A 30 9.14 7.49 4.05
C ARG A 30 9.87 6.69 2.95
N GLU A 31 9.54 5.42 2.79
CA GLU A 31 10.27 4.45 1.98
C GLU A 31 9.56 4.12 0.67
N GLU A 32 8.23 4.17 0.67
CA GLU A 32 7.39 3.64 -0.39
C GLU A 32 6.32 4.64 -0.87
N ILE A 33 6.05 4.58 -2.17
CA ILE A 33 4.84 5.09 -2.81
C ILE A 33 4.06 3.89 -3.34
N THR A 34 2.83 3.71 -2.89
CA THR A 34 1.94 2.65 -3.33
C THR A 34 0.85 3.23 -4.23
N VAL A 35 0.79 2.77 -5.49
CA VAL A 35 -0.21 3.14 -6.47
C VAL A 35 -1.26 2.05 -6.58
N ILE A 36 -2.51 2.36 -6.28
CA ILE A 36 -3.62 1.39 -6.29
C ILE A 36 -4.75 1.92 -7.16
N GLY A 37 -4.98 1.27 -8.30
CA GLY A 37 -6.03 1.64 -9.25
C GLY A 37 -7.19 0.65 -9.28
N THR A 38 -8.41 1.14 -9.45
CA THR A 38 -9.60 0.29 -9.55
C THR A 38 -9.75 -0.22 -10.99
N LEU A 39 -9.71 -1.53 -11.21
CA LEU A 39 -9.90 -2.10 -12.54
C LEU A 39 -11.34 -1.91 -13.01
N PRO A 40 -11.57 -1.75 -14.34
CA PRO A 40 -12.89 -1.89 -14.92
C PRO A 40 -13.57 -3.21 -14.51
N ALA A 41 -14.89 -3.18 -14.34
CA ALA A 41 -15.65 -4.38 -14.00
C ALA A 41 -15.48 -5.46 -15.08
N LEU A 42 -15.18 -6.68 -14.67
CA LEU A 42 -15.08 -7.83 -15.56
C LEU A 42 -16.48 -8.33 -15.91
N THR A 43 -17.09 -7.75 -16.95
CA THR A 43 -18.47 -8.04 -17.35
C THR A 43 -18.72 -9.51 -17.71
N VAL A 44 -17.72 -10.21 -18.25
CA VAL A 44 -17.84 -11.65 -18.57
C VAL A 44 -18.04 -12.54 -17.34
N ALA A 45 -17.73 -12.03 -16.14
CA ALA A 45 -17.95 -12.75 -14.88
C ALA A 45 -19.33 -12.48 -14.25
N GLU A 46 -20.15 -11.64 -14.87
CA GLU A 46 -21.51 -11.37 -14.43
C GLU A 46 -22.40 -12.60 -14.60
N GLY A 47 -23.17 -12.95 -13.57
CA GLY A 47 -24.07 -14.11 -13.60
C GLY A 47 -23.38 -15.48 -13.46
N LEU A 48 -22.05 -15.54 -13.44
CA LEU A 48 -21.33 -16.79 -13.14
C LEU A 48 -21.56 -17.25 -11.70
N PRO A 49 -21.45 -18.55 -11.40
CA PRO A 49 -21.31 -19.06 -10.03
C PRO A 49 -20.09 -18.45 -9.33
N ASP A 50 -20.12 -18.37 -8.00
CA ASP A 50 -19.08 -17.65 -7.23
C ASP A 50 -17.67 -18.21 -7.45
N VAL A 51 -17.52 -19.54 -7.50
CA VAL A 51 -16.22 -20.20 -7.75
C VAL A 51 -15.66 -19.81 -9.13
N GLU A 52 -16.51 -19.79 -10.16
CA GLU A 52 -16.11 -19.41 -11.51
C GLU A 52 -15.80 -17.91 -11.62
N ARG A 53 -16.56 -17.08 -10.90
CA ARG A 53 -16.34 -15.63 -10.80
C ARG A 53 -14.99 -15.32 -10.17
N GLU A 54 -14.64 -16.00 -9.08
CA GLU A 54 -13.34 -15.83 -8.40
C GLU A 54 -12.18 -16.20 -9.32
N ALA A 55 -12.26 -17.36 -9.99
CA ALA A 55 -11.24 -17.78 -10.94
C ALA A 55 -11.10 -16.80 -12.13
N ALA A 56 -12.22 -16.27 -12.64
CA ALA A 56 -12.22 -15.28 -13.71
C ALA A 56 -11.57 -13.95 -13.27
N LEU A 57 -11.83 -13.51 -12.03
CA LEU A 57 -11.22 -12.31 -11.46
C LEU A 57 -9.71 -12.48 -11.25
N GLU A 58 -9.27 -13.63 -10.73
CA GLU A 58 -7.84 -13.95 -10.60
C GLU A 58 -7.13 -13.88 -11.97
N GLY A 59 -7.68 -14.57 -12.97
CA GLY A 59 -7.12 -14.54 -14.33
C GLY A 59 -7.12 -13.14 -14.96
N TYR A 60 -8.15 -12.33 -14.70
CA TYR A 60 -8.18 -10.93 -15.17
C TYR A 60 -7.08 -10.09 -14.53
N VAL A 61 -6.89 -10.22 -13.22
CA VAL A 61 -5.86 -9.49 -12.49
C VAL A 61 -4.46 -9.92 -12.92
N GLU A 62 -4.22 -11.22 -13.11
CA GLU A 62 -2.95 -11.75 -13.62
C GLU A 62 -2.65 -11.25 -15.03
N ARG A 63 -3.65 -11.29 -15.93
CA ARG A 63 -3.51 -10.76 -17.29
C ARG A 63 -3.16 -9.27 -17.26
N PHE A 64 -3.92 -8.46 -16.52
CA PHE A 64 -3.63 -7.03 -16.37
C PHE A 64 -2.22 -6.79 -15.82
N ARG A 65 -1.81 -7.57 -14.81
CA ARG A 65 -0.48 -7.47 -14.22
C ARG A 65 0.60 -7.68 -15.28
N GLU A 66 0.48 -8.71 -16.11
CA GLU A 66 1.52 -8.98 -17.12
C GLU A 66 1.49 -7.98 -18.27
N GLU A 67 0.31 -7.67 -18.83
CA GLU A 67 0.16 -6.75 -19.96
C GLU A 67 0.65 -5.33 -19.64
N THR A 68 0.50 -4.87 -18.39
CA THR A 68 0.92 -3.52 -17.97
C THR A 68 2.34 -3.46 -17.40
N ARG A 69 3.04 -4.58 -17.30
CA ARG A 69 4.28 -4.72 -16.53
C ARG A 69 5.37 -3.73 -16.93
N GLU A 70 5.72 -3.68 -18.21
CA GLU A 70 6.81 -2.82 -18.71
C GLU A 70 6.51 -1.35 -18.44
N ARG A 71 5.28 -0.91 -18.78
CA ARG A 71 4.86 0.47 -18.58
C ARG A 71 4.84 0.86 -17.10
N ARG A 72 4.40 -0.03 -16.21
CA ARG A 72 4.45 0.18 -14.76
C ARG A 72 5.88 0.29 -14.25
N ILE A 73 6.82 -0.48 -14.79
CA ILE A 73 8.25 -0.40 -14.46
C ILE A 73 8.83 0.96 -14.88
N ASP A 74 8.50 1.44 -16.08
CA ASP A 74 9.01 2.73 -16.56
C ASP A 74 8.50 3.91 -15.74
N ILE A 75 7.19 3.92 -15.44
CA ILE A 75 6.59 4.94 -14.56
C ILE A 75 7.21 4.87 -13.16
N ALA A 76 7.39 3.66 -12.62
CA ALA A 76 8.03 3.46 -11.32
C ALA A 76 9.46 4.00 -11.30
N ARG A 77 10.28 3.72 -12.32
CA ARG A 77 11.65 4.23 -12.41
C ARG A 77 11.71 5.75 -12.44
N GLU A 78 10.83 6.39 -13.19
CA GLU A 78 10.76 7.85 -13.25
C GLU A 78 10.35 8.45 -11.89
N ALA A 79 9.35 7.86 -11.24
CA ALA A 79 8.91 8.25 -9.91
C ALA A 79 10.02 8.05 -8.87
N GLU A 80 10.69 6.90 -8.88
CA GLU A 80 11.81 6.57 -7.98
C GLU A 80 12.96 7.58 -8.13
N HIS A 81 13.28 7.96 -9.37
CA HIS A 81 14.31 8.96 -9.62
C HIS A 81 13.92 10.34 -9.07
N ARG A 82 12.67 10.75 -9.28
CA ARG A 82 12.16 12.07 -8.88
C ARG A 82 11.93 12.18 -7.37
N PHE A 83 11.25 11.22 -6.79
CA PHE A 83 10.74 11.27 -5.41
C PHE A 83 11.61 10.50 -4.40
N ARG A 84 12.61 9.75 -4.88
CA ARG A 84 13.57 9.01 -4.04
C ARG A 84 12.91 8.00 -3.10
N ARG A 85 11.77 7.44 -3.51
CA ARG A 85 11.02 6.39 -2.81
C ARG A 85 10.70 5.27 -3.78
N LYS A 86 10.69 4.04 -3.30
CA LYS A 86 10.33 2.87 -4.10
C LYS A 86 8.85 2.89 -4.48
N VAL A 87 8.52 2.37 -5.66
CA VAL A 87 7.13 2.31 -6.11
C VAL A 87 6.59 0.88 -6.08
N SER A 88 5.45 0.74 -5.44
CA SER A 88 4.65 -0.47 -5.44
C SER A 88 3.35 -0.29 -6.19
N TRP A 89 2.86 -1.39 -6.73
CA TRP A 89 1.64 -1.42 -7.53
C TRP A 89 0.64 -2.37 -6.91
N GLY A 90 -0.61 -1.94 -6.89
CA GLY A 90 -1.75 -2.80 -6.61
C GLY A 90 -2.96 -2.39 -7.43
N VAL A 91 -4.00 -3.22 -7.35
CA VAL A 91 -5.27 -2.97 -8.00
C VAL A 91 -6.44 -3.31 -7.08
N VAL A 92 -7.58 -2.67 -7.31
CA VAL A 92 -8.87 -3.11 -6.77
C VAL A 92 -9.63 -3.83 -7.87
N ALA A 93 -10.04 -5.07 -7.62
CA ALA A 93 -10.88 -5.87 -8.51
C ALA A 93 -12.07 -6.39 -7.71
N GLY A 94 -13.27 -5.92 -8.04
CA GLY A 94 -14.45 -6.14 -7.20
C GLY A 94 -14.27 -5.48 -5.83
N ASP A 95 -14.37 -6.29 -4.76
CA ASP A 95 -14.18 -5.89 -3.37
C ASP A 95 -12.75 -6.14 -2.84
N ARG A 96 -11.85 -6.69 -3.66
CA ARG A 96 -10.51 -7.09 -3.23
C ARG A 96 -9.44 -6.12 -3.69
N THR A 97 -8.50 -5.83 -2.80
CA THR A 97 -7.24 -5.15 -3.13
C THR A 97 -6.13 -6.19 -3.29
N LEU A 98 -5.47 -6.20 -4.44
CA LEU A 98 -4.43 -7.16 -4.81
C LEU A 98 -3.13 -6.40 -5.11
N MET A 99 -2.06 -6.72 -4.39
CA MET A 99 -0.75 -6.09 -4.57
C MET A 99 0.11 -6.91 -5.53
N PHE A 100 0.72 -6.24 -6.51
CA PHE A 100 1.65 -6.84 -7.46
C PHE A 100 3.10 -6.80 -6.98
N THR A 101 3.46 -5.69 -6.35
CA THR A 101 4.77 -5.45 -5.75
C THR A 101 4.56 -4.75 -4.42
N THR A 102 5.41 -5.07 -3.44
CA THR A 102 5.45 -4.44 -2.12
C THR A 102 6.91 -4.30 -1.70
N VAL A 103 7.26 -3.25 -0.97
CA VAL A 103 8.61 -3.11 -0.44
C VAL A 103 8.66 -3.72 0.96
N SER A 104 9.57 -4.65 1.17
CA SER A 104 9.88 -5.14 2.52
C SER A 104 11.15 -4.46 3.01
N VAL A 105 11.02 -3.40 3.81
CA VAL A 105 12.15 -2.69 4.40
C VAL A 105 12.44 -3.23 5.81
N PRO A 106 13.68 -3.62 6.13
CA PRO A 106 14.02 -4.04 7.48
C PRO A 106 13.93 -2.86 8.45
N VAL A 107 13.27 -3.07 9.59
CA VAL A 107 13.20 -2.09 10.68
C VAL A 107 14.05 -2.59 11.86
N MET A 108 15.10 -1.84 12.21
CA MET A 108 15.92 -2.16 13.37
C MET A 108 15.22 -1.70 14.65
N THR A 109 14.93 -2.65 15.56
CA THR A 109 14.32 -2.34 16.87
C THR A 109 15.24 -2.77 18.00
N ARG A 110 15.51 -1.86 18.94
CA ARG A 110 16.23 -2.21 20.18
C ARG A 110 15.25 -2.80 21.19
N LEU A 111 15.28 -4.12 21.35
CA LEU A 111 14.44 -4.83 22.31
C LEU A 111 15.24 -5.19 23.57
N ARG A 112 14.66 -4.94 24.74
CA ARG A 112 15.13 -5.41 26.05
C ARG A 112 14.78 -6.89 26.24
N GLN A 113 15.36 -7.50 27.27
CA GLN A 113 15.18 -8.93 27.54
C GLN A 113 13.71 -9.36 27.68
N PRO A 114 12.83 -8.65 28.40
CA PRO A 114 11.42 -9.06 28.52
C PRO A 114 10.70 -9.12 27.18
N GLU A 115 10.94 -8.12 26.31
CA GLU A 115 10.35 -8.10 24.96
C GLU A 115 10.87 -9.26 24.10
N ARG A 116 12.17 -9.58 24.21
CA ARG A 116 12.74 -10.74 23.50
C ARG A 116 12.15 -12.07 23.98
N GLN A 117 11.84 -12.21 25.26
CA GLN A 117 11.19 -13.41 25.80
C GLN A 117 9.78 -13.63 25.23
N VAL A 118 9.03 -12.56 24.97
CA VAL A 118 7.74 -12.65 24.27
C VAL A 118 7.92 -13.21 22.87
N LEU A 119 8.90 -12.70 22.11
CA LEU A 119 9.19 -13.20 20.76
C LEU A 119 9.66 -14.66 20.78
N ASP A 120 10.50 -15.05 21.75
CA ASP A 120 10.94 -16.43 21.91
C ASP A 120 9.78 -17.38 22.20
N THR A 121 8.80 -16.93 23.00
CA THR A 121 7.59 -17.70 23.28
C THR A 121 6.76 -17.94 22.01
N LEU A 122 6.60 -16.92 21.16
CA LEU A 122 5.88 -17.04 19.89
C LEU A 122 6.58 -18.01 18.93
N VAL A 123 7.91 -18.00 18.88
CA VAL A 123 8.68 -18.95 18.08
C VAL A 123 8.55 -20.37 18.64
N ALA A 124 8.71 -20.54 19.95
CA ALA A 124 8.61 -21.84 20.61
C ALA A 124 7.21 -22.47 20.47
N ALA A 125 6.16 -21.65 20.45
CA ALA A 125 4.78 -22.08 20.23
C ALA A 125 4.45 -22.39 18.76
N GLY A 126 5.40 -22.20 17.82
CA GLY A 126 5.18 -22.43 16.39
C GLY A 126 4.35 -21.35 15.69
N VAL A 127 4.04 -20.22 16.37
CA VAL A 127 3.29 -19.10 15.81
C VAL A 127 4.12 -18.35 14.75
N ALA A 128 5.45 -18.35 14.90
CA ALA A 128 6.38 -17.69 13.99
C ALA A 128 7.65 -18.51 13.75
N ARG A 129 8.25 -18.36 12.56
CA ARG A 129 9.45 -19.13 12.17
C ARG A 129 10.76 -18.50 12.64
N SER A 130 10.72 -17.24 13.08
CA SER A 130 11.88 -16.48 13.57
C SER A 130 11.42 -15.32 14.44
N ARG A 131 12.34 -14.68 15.18
CA ARG A 131 12.02 -13.48 15.97
C ARG A 131 11.52 -12.31 15.10
N SER A 132 12.05 -12.13 13.90
CA SER A 132 11.58 -11.10 12.97
C SER A 132 10.17 -11.39 12.47
N ASP A 133 9.88 -12.65 12.18
CA ASP A 133 8.53 -13.11 11.80
C ASP A 133 7.53 -12.95 12.97
N ALA A 134 7.98 -13.21 14.20
CA ALA A 134 7.20 -12.99 15.42
C ALA A 134 6.89 -11.50 15.63
N LEU A 135 7.86 -10.61 15.40
CA LEU A 135 7.64 -9.16 15.46
C LEU A 135 6.61 -8.71 14.42
N ALA A 136 6.75 -9.19 13.18
CA ALA A 136 5.78 -8.90 12.12
C ALA A 136 4.38 -9.43 12.46
N TRP A 137 4.30 -10.59 13.12
CA TRP A 137 3.03 -11.13 13.62
C TRP A 137 2.40 -10.22 14.67
N CYS A 138 3.17 -9.73 15.65
CA CYS A 138 2.68 -8.77 16.65
C CYS A 138 2.14 -7.49 16.00
N VAL A 139 2.84 -6.93 15.01
CA VAL A 139 2.39 -5.75 14.27
C VAL A 139 1.06 -6.02 13.55
N ARG A 140 0.93 -7.15 12.86
CA ARG A 140 -0.33 -7.55 12.20
C ARG A 140 -1.47 -7.74 13.20
N LEU A 141 -1.19 -8.31 14.38
CA LEU A 141 -2.18 -8.51 15.43
C LEU A 141 -2.72 -7.17 15.94
N VAL A 142 -1.84 -6.24 16.28
CA VAL A 142 -2.24 -4.89 16.73
C VAL A 142 -3.04 -4.18 15.64
N GLY A 143 -2.60 -4.27 14.39
CA GLY A 143 -3.33 -3.71 13.25
C GLY A 143 -4.78 -4.20 13.17
N ARG A 144 -5.01 -5.52 13.25
CA ARG A 144 -6.37 -6.08 13.20
C ARG A 144 -7.27 -5.63 14.34
N HIS A 145 -6.73 -5.48 15.55
CA HIS A 145 -7.54 -5.15 16.73
C HIS A 145 -7.74 -3.66 16.97
N THR A 146 -6.95 -2.81 16.31
CA THR A 146 -6.90 -1.37 16.61
C THR A 146 -7.02 -0.50 15.35
N ASP A 147 -7.50 -1.07 14.24
CA ASP A 147 -7.47 -0.42 12.93
C ASP A 147 -8.22 0.92 12.92
N THR A 148 -9.43 0.96 13.50
CA THR A 148 -10.23 2.19 13.59
C THR A 148 -9.49 3.30 14.32
N TRP A 149 -8.90 3.00 15.48
CA TRP A 149 -8.14 3.99 16.24
C TRP A 149 -6.85 4.42 15.52
N LEU A 150 -6.17 3.49 14.81
CA LEU A 150 -5.01 3.84 13.98
C LEU A 150 -5.38 4.73 12.80
N ALA A 151 -6.56 4.52 12.19
CA ALA A 151 -7.08 5.39 11.15
C ALA A 151 -7.34 6.80 11.68
N ASP A 152 -8.08 6.91 12.80
CA ASP A 152 -8.36 8.19 13.45
C ASP A 152 -7.07 8.96 13.79
N LEU A 153 -6.04 8.25 14.29
CA LEU A 153 -4.76 8.85 14.61
C LEU A 153 -4.02 9.37 13.37
N ARG A 154 -4.06 8.63 12.25
CA ARG A 154 -3.44 9.08 10.99
C ARG A 154 -4.15 10.32 10.44
N ASP A 155 -5.48 10.34 10.49
CA ASP A 155 -6.27 11.48 10.03
C ASP A 155 -5.97 12.73 10.88
N ALA A 156 -5.88 12.57 12.20
CA ALA A 156 -5.46 13.64 13.09
C ALA A 156 -4.05 14.17 12.78
N LEU A 157 -3.09 13.28 12.51
CA LEU A 157 -1.72 13.67 12.15
C LEU A 157 -1.66 14.40 10.80
N GLN A 158 -2.42 13.96 9.79
CA GLN A 158 -2.53 14.67 8.50
C GLN A 158 -3.09 16.09 8.68
N HIS A 159 -4.07 16.25 9.56
CA HIS A 159 -4.60 17.57 9.89
C HIS A 159 -3.51 18.46 10.52
N VAL A 160 -2.74 17.94 11.47
CA VAL A 160 -1.61 18.67 12.08
C VAL A 160 -0.56 19.06 11.04
N ASP A 161 -0.21 18.16 10.13
CA ASP A 161 0.77 18.44 9.08
C ASP A 161 0.27 19.50 8.08
N ARG A 162 -1.03 19.52 7.76
CA ARG A 162 -1.65 20.60 6.97
C ARG A 162 -1.54 21.95 7.68
N VAL A 163 -1.90 22.01 8.96
CA VAL A 163 -1.80 23.23 9.78
C VAL A 163 -0.35 23.73 9.85
N ARG A 164 0.63 22.82 9.97
CA ARG A 164 2.06 23.19 9.92
C ARG A 164 2.47 23.78 8.57
N ALA A 165 1.97 23.23 7.47
CA ALA A 165 2.27 23.72 6.12
C ALA A 165 1.61 25.09 5.83
N GLU A 166 0.47 25.36 6.45
CA GLU A 166 -0.26 26.64 6.40
C GLU A 166 0.22 27.67 7.44
N GLY A 167 1.18 27.29 8.28
CA GLY A 167 1.66 28.09 9.41
C GLY A 167 2.06 29.51 8.99
N PRO A 168 1.95 30.49 9.92
CA PRO A 168 2.15 31.90 9.61
C PRO A 168 3.51 32.05 8.95
N GLY A 169 3.52 32.46 7.67
CA GLY A 169 4.74 32.80 6.98
C GLY A 169 5.49 33.77 7.88
N LEU A 170 6.74 33.43 8.23
CA LEU A 170 7.62 34.35 8.94
C LEU A 170 7.93 35.50 7.96
N GLY A 171 6.97 36.41 7.82
CA GLY A 171 7.17 37.75 7.33
C GLY A 171 7.60 38.60 8.51
N GLY A 172 8.86 39.04 8.48
CA GLY A 172 9.49 39.88 9.51
C GLY A 172 10.92 39.46 9.77
#